data_AF-A0A3P1SEY8-F1
#
_entry.id   AF-A0A3P1SEY8-F1
#
_cell.length_a   1.000
_cell.length_b   1.000
_cell.length_c   1.000
_cell.angle_alpha   90.00
_cell.angle_beta   90.00
_cell.angle_gamma   90.00
#
_symmetry.space_group_name_H-M   'P 1'
#
loop_
_entity.id
_entity.type
_entity.pdbx_description
1 polymer ?
#
loop_
_entity_poly.entity_id
_entity_poly.type
_entity_poly.pdbx_seq_one_letter_code
_entity_poly.pdbx_strand_id
1 'polypeptide(L)'
;RYKCAEGLKVNGHIEKYDKIICTADFPYATSSLIKNEHHPKKYTTQKIDNMDYSCSAFLMYIGVDKDLSEDILLHNVIFSKDFDNNINEIFSGEISQDPSIYVYAPSVEDQSLAPEGQTGIYVLMPVSELKTGDTDWSDESTITQVKDIIYNKLSTIKALEDLKKQVVTEIIYTPKDF
;
A
#
# COMPACT_ATOMS: atom_id res chain seq x y z
N ARG A 1 9.29 -37.25 14.12
CA ARG A 1 10.34 -36.80 13.17
C ARG A 1 9.96 -35.39 12.72
N TYR A 2 10.81 -34.39 12.91
CA TYR A 2 10.53 -33.03 12.45
C TYR A 2 10.53 -33.01 10.92
N LYS A 3 9.62 -32.25 10.30
CA LYS A 3 9.65 -32.01 8.86
C LYS A 3 10.86 -31.13 8.55
N CYS A 4 11.59 -31.43 7.47
CA CYS A 4 12.77 -30.68 7.04
C CYS A 4 12.60 -30.29 5.57
N ALA A 5 12.99 -29.06 5.21
CA ALA A 5 13.05 -28.62 3.83
C ALA A 5 14.44 -28.96 3.27
N GLU A 6 14.50 -29.70 2.17
CA GLU A 6 15.74 -30.24 1.59
C GLU A 6 16.21 -29.48 0.35
N GLY A 7 15.37 -28.59 -0.19
CA GLY A 7 15.63 -27.87 -1.42
C GLY A 7 14.46 -26.99 -1.87
N LEU A 8 14.68 -26.25 -2.95
CA LEU A 8 13.70 -25.40 -3.61
C LEU A 8 13.40 -25.92 -5.01
N LYS A 9 12.17 -25.73 -5.49
CA LYS A 9 11.79 -25.99 -6.89
C LYS A 9 11.49 -24.67 -7.58
N VAL A 10 12.31 -24.30 -8.57
CA VAL A 10 12.16 -23.06 -9.35
C VAL A 10 12.10 -23.42 -10.83
N ASN A 11 11.03 -22.99 -11.52
CA ASN A 11 10.81 -23.27 -12.95
C ASN A 11 10.97 -24.75 -13.34
N GLY A 12 10.56 -25.66 -12.45
CA GLY A 12 10.68 -27.10 -12.67
C GLY A 12 11.97 -27.74 -12.17
N HIS A 13 13.04 -26.96 -11.96
CA HIS A 13 14.32 -27.44 -11.48
C HIS A 13 14.37 -27.50 -9.95
N ILE A 14 15.00 -28.55 -9.41
CA ILE A 14 15.15 -28.73 -7.96
C ILE A 14 16.61 -28.50 -7.60
N GLU A 15 16.84 -27.60 -6.65
CA GLU A 15 18.16 -27.33 -6.08
C GLU A 15 18.15 -27.60 -4.58
N LYS A 16 19.19 -28.28 -4.07
CA LYS A 16 19.28 -28.71 -2.67
C LYS A 16 20.06 -27.71 -1.84
N TYR A 17 19.64 -27.54 -0.59
CA TYR A 17 20.29 -26.63 0.36
C TYR A 17 20.30 -27.25 1.76
N ASP A 18 21.36 -26.96 2.53
CA ASP A 18 21.46 -27.39 3.93
C ASP A 18 20.52 -26.61 4.86
N LYS A 19 20.21 -25.36 4.49
CA LYS A 19 19.32 -24.44 5.20
C LYS A 19 18.54 -23.58 4.20
N ILE A 20 17.28 -23.31 4.54
CA ILE A 20 16.39 -22.48 3.73
C ILE A 20 15.74 -21.46 4.67
N ILE A 21 15.82 -20.19 4.30
CA ILE A 21 15.14 -19.07 4.96
C ILE A 21 14.06 -18.58 4.00
N CYS A 22 12.80 -18.66 4.42
CA CYS A 22 11.66 -18.20 3.64
C CYS A 22 11.24 -16.82 4.14
N THR A 23 11.41 -15.79 3.31
CA THR A 23 10.96 -14.41 3.59
C THR A 23 9.65 -14.07 2.89
N ALA A 24 9.07 -15.01 2.14
CA ALA A 24 7.74 -14.84 1.56
C ALA A 24 6.68 -14.79 2.66
N ASP A 25 5.57 -14.09 2.37
CA ASP A 25 4.42 -14.01 3.26
C ASP A 25 3.97 -15.39 3.75
N PHE A 26 3.58 -15.49 5.02
CA PHE A 26 3.30 -16.78 5.66
C PHE A 26 2.09 -17.51 5.05
N PRO A 27 0.90 -16.87 4.90
CA PRO A 27 -0.20 -17.40 4.10
C PRO A 27 0.24 -17.92 2.72
N TYR A 28 0.99 -17.13 1.96
CA TYR A 28 1.47 -17.54 0.64
C TYR A 28 2.42 -18.75 0.71
N ALA A 29 3.44 -18.68 1.57
CA ALA A 29 4.45 -19.73 1.70
C ALA A 29 3.82 -21.07 2.10
N THR A 30 2.88 -21.04 3.05
CA THR A 30 2.22 -22.26 3.53
C THR A 30 1.23 -22.84 2.54
N SER A 31 0.46 -22.00 1.83
CA SER A 31 -0.53 -22.44 0.85
C SER A 31 0.07 -22.88 -0.49
N SER A 32 1.13 -22.19 -0.94
CA SER A 32 1.62 -22.29 -2.32
C SER A 32 3.00 -22.93 -2.46
N LEU A 33 3.90 -22.75 -1.48
CA LEU A 33 5.28 -23.25 -1.56
C LEU A 33 5.46 -24.62 -0.88
N ILE A 34 4.63 -24.94 0.11
CA ILE A 34 4.69 -26.21 0.84
C ILE A 34 3.64 -27.16 0.28
N LYS A 35 4.04 -28.40 -0.03
CA LYS A 35 3.12 -29.46 -0.46
C LYS A 35 2.07 -29.76 0.61
N ASN A 36 0.84 -30.05 0.19
CA ASN A 36 -0.30 -30.34 1.07
C ASN A 36 -0.03 -31.39 2.16
N GLU A 37 0.68 -32.47 1.82
CA GLU A 37 1.10 -33.54 2.77
C GLU A 37 2.02 -33.03 3.90
N HIS A 38 2.65 -31.88 3.68
CA HIS A 38 3.57 -31.24 4.60
C HIS A 38 3.01 -29.99 5.25
N HIS A 39 1.76 -29.60 4.98
CA HIS A 39 1.13 -28.44 5.61
C HIS A 39 1.16 -28.50 7.16
N PRO A 40 1.31 -27.35 7.82
CA PRO A 40 1.21 -27.29 9.27
C PRO A 40 -0.23 -27.60 9.71
N LYS A 41 -0.42 -28.65 10.53
CA LYS A 41 -1.76 -29.03 11.03
C LYS A 41 -2.49 -27.90 11.78
N LYS A 42 -1.74 -26.97 12.37
CA LYS A 42 -2.28 -25.82 13.12
C LYS A 42 -2.78 -24.68 12.21
N TYR A 43 -2.33 -24.64 10.95
CA TYR A 43 -2.63 -23.60 9.97
C TYR A 43 -3.13 -24.26 8.69
N THR A 44 -4.36 -24.77 8.77
CA THR A 44 -5.07 -25.27 7.60
C THR A 44 -5.39 -24.12 6.65
N THR A 45 -5.60 -24.41 5.37
CA THR A 45 -6.03 -23.42 4.36
C THR A 45 -7.23 -22.62 4.86
N GLN A 46 -8.30 -23.30 5.30
CA GLN A 46 -9.48 -22.64 5.87
C GLN A 46 -9.15 -21.70 7.04
N LYS A 47 -8.16 -22.05 7.89
CA LYS A 47 -7.79 -21.17 8.99
C LYS A 47 -7.05 -19.94 8.50
N ILE A 48 -6.12 -20.11 7.54
CA ILE A 48 -5.37 -19.03 6.91
C ILE A 48 -6.34 -18.07 6.19
N ASP A 49 -7.30 -18.61 5.44
CA ASP A 49 -8.32 -17.84 4.73
C ASP A 49 -9.19 -17.03 5.69
N ASN A 50 -9.39 -17.52 6.93
CA ASN A 50 -10.17 -16.85 7.97
C ASN A 50 -9.33 -16.00 8.94
N MET A 51 -8.04 -15.81 8.69
CA MET A 51 -7.25 -14.88 9.51
C MET A 51 -7.71 -13.44 9.28
N ASP A 52 -7.58 -12.64 10.33
CA ASP A 52 -7.71 -11.19 10.26
C ASP A 52 -6.39 -10.63 9.74
N TYR A 53 -6.46 -9.94 8.61
CA TYR A 53 -5.32 -9.26 7.99
C TYR A 53 -5.31 -7.79 8.38
N SER A 54 -4.13 -7.16 8.31
CA SER A 54 -4.05 -5.70 8.43
C SER A 54 -4.72 -5.04 7.23
N CYS A 55 -5.03 -3.74 7.36
CA CYS A 55 -5.41 -2.92 6.24
C CYS A 55 -4.38 -2.97 5.10
N SER A 56 -4.84 -2.67 3.89
CA SER A 56 -4.00 -2.42 2.72
C SER A 56 -3.79 -0.91 2.51
N ALA A 57 -3.28 -0.51 1.35
CA ALA A 57 -3.02 0.88 1.02
C ALA A 57 -3.39 1.20 -0.43
N PHE A 58 -3.76 2.45 -0.65
CA PHE A 58 -3.76 3.10 -1.95
C PHE A 58 -2.60 4.10 -1.98
N LEU A 59 -1.68 3.95 -2.93
CA LEU A 59 -0.51 4.79 -3.09
C LEU A 59 -0.60 5.64 -4.35
N MET A 60 -0.18 6.89 -4.23
CA MET A 60 0.04 7.79 -5.37
C MET A 60 1.45 8.34 -5.30
N TYR A 61 2.24 8.15 -6.35
CA TYR A 61 3.47 8.91 -6.58
C TYR A 61 3.13 10.06 -7.51
N ILE A 62 3.43 11.28 -7.10
CA ILE A 62 3.05 12.51 -7.79
C ILE A 62 4.30 13.35 -8.03
N GLY A 63 4.57 13.67 -9.29
CA GLY A 63 5.51 14.73 -9.62
C GLY A 63 4.77 16.05 -9.74
N VAL A 64 5.31 17.09 -9.13
CA VAL A 64 4.69 18.40 -9.00
C VAL A 64 5.62 19.44 -9.62
N ASP A 65 5.09 20.24 -10.55
CA ASP A 65 5.78 21.38 -11.20
C ASP A 65 5.84 22.61 -10.29
N LYS A 66 6.30 22.38 -9.07
CA LYS A 66 6.50 23.39 -8.04
C LYS A 66 7.49 22.87 -7.01
N ASP A 67 8.40 23.73 -6.58
CA ASP A 67 9.24 23.49 -5.40
C ASP A 67 8.42 23.72 -4.13
N LEU A 68 8.31 22.68 -3.30
CA LEU A 68 7.57 22.66 -2.05
C LEU A 68 8.50 22.57 -0.82
N SER A 69 9.81 22.77 -0.99
CA SER A 69 10.81 22.63 0.09
C SER A 69 10.54 23.53 1.30
N GLU A 70 9.98 24.72 1.08
CA GLU A 70 9.61 25.67 2.15
C GLU A 70 8.16 25.51 2.63
N ASP A 71 7.38 24.62 1.99
CA ASP A 71 5.93 24.51 2.14
C ASP A 71 5.49 23.28 2.94
N ILE A 72 6.24 22.16 2.87
CA ILE A 72 5.93 20.89 3.53
C ILE A 72 7.19 20.26 4.14
N LEU A 73 7.01 19.34 5.09
CA LEU A 73 8.11 18.60 5.69
C LEU A 73 8.44 17.34 4.88
N LEU A 74 9.58 16.71 5.19
CA LEU A 74 9.93 15.38 4.66
C LEU A 74 8.80 14.35 4.91
N HIS A 75 8.20 14.38 6.09
CA HIS A 75 7.14 13.48 6.54
C HIS A 75 5.93 14.29 7.03
N ASN A 76 4.75 14.03 6.46
CA ASN A 76 3.52 14.73 6.84
C ASN A 76 2.39 13.71 7.05
N VAL A 77 1.58 13.94 8.08
CA VAL A 77 0.35 13.17 8.33
C VAL A 77 -0.80 14.16 8.38
N ILE A 78 -1.81 13.95 7.53
CA ILE A 78 -3.04 14.74 7.51
C ILE A 78 -4.14 13.87 8.08
N PHE A 79 -4.54 14.13 9.32
CA PHE A 79 -5.54 13.32 10.02
C PHE A 79 -6.96 13.59 9.51
N SER A 80 -7.78 12.53 9.49
CA SER A 80 -9.25 12.63 9.46
C SER A 80 -9.75 13.55 10.58
N LYS A 81 -10.86 14.26 10.36
CA LYS A 81 -11.55 14.99 11.43
C LYS A 81 -12.12 14.05 12.49
N ASP A 82 -12.51 12.84 12.07
CA ASP A 82 -12.94 11.74 12.93
C ASP A 82 -12.03 10.53 12.69
N PHE A 83 -10.96 10.45 13.48
CA PHE A 83 -9.95 9.40 13.34
C PHE A 83 -10.52 8.02 13.67
N ASP A 84 -11.35 7.90 14.71
CA ASP A 84 -11.93 6.62 15.11
C ASP A 84 -12.88 6.09 14.03
N ASN A 85 -13.70 6.95 13.44
CA ASN A 85 -14.55 6.57 12.31
C ASN A 85 -13.71 6.16 11.10
N ASN A 86 -12.64 6.91 10.77
CA ASN A 86 -11.77 6.56 9.66
C ASN A 86 -11.12 5.17 9.83
N ILE A 87 -10.69 4.82 11.05
CA ILE A 87 -10.19 3.46 11.34
C ILE A 87 -11.30 2.41 11.17
N ASN A 88 -12.51 2.67 11.67
CA ASN A 88 -13.62 1.74 11.52
C ASN A 88 -13.97 1.48 10.05
N GLU A 89 -14.02 2.53 9.22
CA GLU A 89 -14.29 2.42 7.77
C GLU A 89 -13.27 1.50 7.07
N ILE A 90 -11.98 1.64 7.41
CA ILE A 90 -10.90 0.79 6.85
C ILE A 90 -11.11 -0.69 7.20
N PHE A 91 -11.55 -1.00 8.42
CA PHE A 91 -11.77 -2.39 8.84
C PHE A 91 -13.19 -2.91 8.56
N SER A 92 -14.13 -2.06 8.14
CA SER A 92 -15.48 -2.44 7.70
C SER A 92 -15.59 -2.65 6.19
N GLY A 93 -14.58 -2.28 5.40
CA GLY A 93 -14.59 -2.45 3.95
C GLY A 93 -14.94 -1.18 3.16
N GLU A 94 -15.07 -0.03 3.84
CA GLU A 94 -15.55 1.22 3.26
C GLU A 94 -14.43 2.16 2.79
N ILE A 95 -14.69 2.95 1.76
CA ILE A 95 -13.80 4.04 1.32
C ILE A 95 -14.17 5.32 2.06
N SER A 96 -13.30 5.72 2.99
CA SER A 96 -13.47 6.96 3.76
C SER A 96 -13.53 8.19 2.85
N GLN A 97 -14.49 9.09 3.12
CA GLN A 97 -14.59 10.38 2.43
C GLN A 97 -13.75 11.49 3.08
N ASP A 98 -13.20 11.24 4.28
CA ASP A 98 -12.26 12.13 4.97
C ASP A 98 -11.09 11.31 5.56
N PRO A 99 -10.28 10.63 4.73
CA PRO A 99 -9.28 9.71 5.21
C PRO A 99 -8.14 10.42 5.93
N SER A 100 -7.50 9.75 6.89
CA SER A 100 -6.15 10.11 7.30
C SER A 100 -5.17 9.67 6.22
N ILE A 101 -4.32 10.57 5.75
CA ILE A 101 -3.32 10.26 4.72
C ILE A 101 -1.92 10.63 5.19
N TYR A 102 -0.94 9.91 4.65
CA TYR A 102 0.47 10.19 4.86
C TYR A 102 1.11 10.68 3.57
N VAL A 103 1.92 11.73 3.66
CA VAL A 103 2.64 12.33 2.53
C VAL A 103 4.13 12.34 2.84
N TYR A 104 4.93 11.75 1.97
CA TYR A 104 6.38 11.79 2.01
C TYR A 104 6.91 12.61 0.84
N ALA A 105 7.78 13.55 1.13
CA ALA A 105 8.34 14.46 0.15
C ALA A 105 9.87 14.45 0.25
N PRO A 106 10.56 13.40 -0.22
CA PRO A 106 12.01 13.26 -0.04
C PRO A 106 12.81 14.32 -0.78
N SER A 107 12.25 14.85 -1.87
CA SER A 107 12.88 15.89 -2.69
C SER A 107 13.04 17.23 -1.97
N VAL A 108 12.36 17.46 -0.84
CA VAL A 108 12.56 18.68 -0.02
C VAL A 108 13.90 18.69 0.71
N GLU A 109 14.46 17.52 1.00
CA GLU A 109 15.78 17.36 1.64
C GLU A 109 16.86 16.97 0.62
N ASP A 110 16.50 16.19 -0.40
CA ASP A 110 17.41 15.77 -1.46
C ASP A 110 16.86 16.16 -2.84
N GLN A 111 17.29 17.34 -3.30
CA GLN A 111 16.90 17.92 -4.58
C GLN A 111 17.29 17.05 -5.80
N SER A 112 18.15 16.03 -5.65
CA SER A 112 18.47 15.11 -6.75
C SER A 112 17.33 14.15 -7.11
N LEU A 113 16.32 14.05 -6.23
CA LEU A 113 15.16 13.16 -6.38
C LEU A 113 14.03 13.76 -7.22
N ALA A 114 14.16 15.01 -7.66
CA ALA A 114 13.22 15.67 -8.56
C ALA A 114 13.97 16.61 -9.54
N PRO A 115 13.38 16.94 -10.70
CA PRO A 115 13.92 18.00 -11.55
C PRO A 115 14.02 19.35 -10.83
N GLU A 116 14.88 20.24 -11.32
CA GLU A 116 15.02 21.59 -10.77
C GLU A 116 13.67 22.33 -10.74
N GLY A 117 13.32 22.91 -9.59
CA GLY A 117 12.06 23.62 -9.39
C GLY A 117 10.82 22.72 -9.24
N GLN A 118 10.98 21.40 -9.15
CA GLN A 118 9.90 20.43 -9.01
C GLN A 118 10.02 19.63 -7.70
N THR A 119 8.91 19.07 -7.26
CA THR A 119 8.84 18.20 -6.08
C THR A 119 8.27 16.85 -6.45
N GLY A 120 8.94 15.77 -6.05
CA GLY A 120 8.38 14.42 -6.03
C GLY A 120 7.82 14.10 -4.64
N ILE A 121 6.54 13.71 -4.58
CA ILE A 121 5.88 13.24 -3.36
C ILE A 121 5.28 11.85 -3.57
N TYR A 122 5.17 11.06 -2.50
CA TYR A 122 4.23 9.94 -2.47
C TYR A 122 3.20 10.14 -1.36
N VAL A 123 1.96 9.75 -1.68
CA VAL A 123 0.81 9.83 -0.80
C VAL A 123 0.32 8.41 -0.53
N LEU A 124 0.08 8.09 0.73
CA LEU A 124 -0.46 6.81 1.18
C LEU A 124 -1.78 7.07 1.90
N MET A 125 -2.83 6.43 1.38
CA MET A 125 -4.13 6.35 2.02
C MET A 125 -4.36 4.91 2.49
N PRO A 126 -4.47 4.64 3.79
CA PRO A 126 -4.86 3.32 4.27
C PRO A 126 -6.27 2.96 3.77
N VAL A 127 -6.45 1.73 3.31
CA VAL A 127 -7.73 1.21 2.82
C VAL A 127 -7.93 -0.22 3.28
N SER A 128 -9.16 -0.70 3.19
CA SER A 128 -9.50 -2.10 3.45
C SER A 128 -8.65 -3.05 2.59
N GLU A 129 -8.27 -4.19 3.16
CA GLU A 129 -7.68 -5.28 2.39
C GLU A 129 -8.74 -5.98 1.51
N LEU A 130 -8.29 -6.75 0.52
CA LEU A 130 -9.12 -7.25 -0.58
C LEU A 130 -10.20 -8.26 -0.16
N LYS A 131 -10.06 -8.93 0.98
CA LYS A 131 -11.07 -9.89 1.48
C LYS A 131 -12.23 -9.18 2.19
N THR A 132 -11.95 -8.06 2.88
CA THR A 132 -12.93 -7.28 3.64
C THR A 132 -13.60 -6.22 2.78
N GLY A 133 -12.86 -5.57 1.89
CA GLY A 133 -13.40 -4.53 1.02
C GLY A 133 -14.02 -5.09 -0.26
N ASP A 134 -15.23 -4.62 -0.61
CA ASP A 134 -15.92 -4.96 -1.86
C ASP A 134 -15.59 -3.98 -3.02
N THR A 135 -14.53 -3.19 -2.88
CA THR A 135 -14.13 -2.18 -3.85
C THR A 135 -13.52 -2.83 -5.11
N ASP A 136 -14.06 -2.53 -6.29
CA ASP A 136 -13.44 -2.94 -7.55
C ASP A 136 -12.30 -2.00 -7.94
N TRP A 137 -11.10 -2.30 -7.48
CA TRP A 137 -9.87 -1.57 -7.81
C TRP A 137 -9.45 -1.69 -9.29
N SER A 138 -10.15 -2.48 -10.11
CA SER A 138 -9.93 -2.56 -11.56
C SER A 138 -10.74 -1.51 -12.33
N ASP A 139 -11.72 -0.88 -11.70
CA ASP A 139 -12.55 0.15 -12.30
C ASP A 139 -11.87 1.52 -12.20
N GLU A 140 -11.62 2.13 -13.36
CA GLU A 140 -11.02 3.48 -13.46
C GLU A 140 -11.87 4.55 -12.75
N SER A 141 -13.19 4.37 -12.67
CA SER A 141 -14.07 5.31 -11.98
C SER A 141 -13.83 5.30 -10.47
N THR A 142 -13.62 4.11 -9.89
CA THR A 142 -13.25 3.91 -8.49
C THR A 142 -11.88 4.51 -8.19
N ILE A 143 -10.89 4.27 -9.04
CA ILE A 143 -9.56 4.87 -8.90
C ILE A 143 -9.66 6.40 -8.93
N THR A 144 -10.42 6.95 -9.87
CA THR A 144 -10.63 8.40 -10.01
C THR A 144 -11.29 9.00 -8.77
N GLN A 145 -12.31 8.34 -8.22
CA GLN A 145 -12.97 8.76 -6.99
C GLN A 145 -11.99 8.85 -5.82
N VAL A 146 -11.15 7.82 -5.62
CA VAL A 146 -10.16 7.80 -4.54
C VAL A 146 -9.09 8.88 -4.72
N LYS A 147 -8.61 9.10 -5.95
CA LYS A 147 -7.71 10.22 -6.25
C LYS A 147 -8.32 11.56 -5.86
N ASP A 148 -9.59 11.79 -6.21
CA ASP A 148 -10.27 13.05 -5.90
C ASP A 148 -10.43 13.24 -4.39
N ILE A 149 -10.74 12.18 -3.63
CA ILE A 149 -10.73 12.21 -2.15
C ILE A 149 -9.34 12.62 -1.63
N ILE A 150 -8.27 12.01 -2.14
CA ILE A 150 -6.90 12.33 -1.76
C ILE A 150 -6.56 13.79 -2.09
N TYR A 151 -6.87 14.27 -3.30
CA TYR A 151 -6.62 15.67 -3.67
C TYR A 151 -7.40 16.66 -2.81
N ASN A 152 -8.66 16.36 -2.49
CA ASN A 152 -9.46 17.16 -1.56
C ASN A 152 -8.85 17.15 -0.15
N LYS A 153 -8.25 16.05 0.28
CA LYS A 153 -7.57 15.97 1.57
C LYS A 153 -6.26 16.77 1.56
N LEU A 154 -5.46 16.66 0.50
CA LEU A 154 -4.23 17.44 0.32
C LEU A 154 -4.51 18.94 0.28
N SER A 155 -5.60 19.36 -0.35
CA SER A 155 -5.96 20.79 -0.46
C SER A 155 -6.27 21.46 0.87
N THR A 156 -6.38 20.70 1.97
CA THR A 156 -6.48 21.26 3.32
C THR A 156 -5.17 21.90 3.80
N ILE A 157 -4.04 21.55 3.18
CA ILE A 157 -2.76 22.24 3.34
C ILE A 157 -2.72 23.37 2.32
N LYS A 158 -2.59 24.61 2.78
CA LYS A 158 -2.60 25.82 1.93
C LYS A 158 -1.63 25.74 0.76
N ALA A 159 -0.42 25.20 0.97
CA ALA A 159 0.57 25.07 -0.08
C ALA A 159 0.20 24.05 -1.19
N LEU A 160 -0.75 23.17 -0.91
CA LEU A 160 -1.22 22.09 -1.79
C LEU A 160 -2.67 22.32 -2.27
N GLU A 161 -3.27 23.48 -2.00
CA GLU A 161 -4.66 23.79 -2.35
C GLU A 161 -4.97 23.56 -3.83
N ASP A 162 -4.03 23.96 -4.70
CA ASP A 162 -4.14 23.85 -6.15
C ASP A 162 -3.25 22.74 -6.75
N LEU A 163 -2.79 21.79 -5.93
CA LEU A 163 -1.78 20.79 -6.30
C LEU A 163 -2.12 20.07 -7.62
N LYS A 164 -3.40 19.70 -7.81
CA LYS A 164 -3.90 18.98 -9.00
C LYS A 164 -3.58 19.71 -10.32
N LYS A 165 -3.46 21.04 -10.31
CA LYS A 165 -3.12 21.86 -11.50
C LYS A 165 -1.62 21.82 -11.83
N GLN A 166 -0.79 21.43 -10.86
CA GLN A 166 0.67 21.41 -10.96
C GLN A 166 1.22 19.99 -11.15
N VAL A 167 0.36 18.99 -11.29
CA VAL A 167 0.76 17.61 -11.48
C VAL A 167 1.36 17.41 -12.87
N VAL A 168 2.58 16.89 -12.93
CA VAL A 168 3.26 16.52 -14.20
C VAL A 168 3.28 15.02 -14.44
N THR A 169 3.23 14.21 -13.39
CA THR A 169 3.13 12.76 -13.48
C THR A 169 2.41 12.18 -12.28
N GLU A 170 1.72 11.07 -12.51
CA GLU A 170 1.06 10.28 -11.48
C GLU A 170 1.32 8.79 -11.75
N ILE A 171 1.70 8.05 -10.71
CA ILE A 171 1.74 6.59 -10.72
C ILE A 171 0.93 6.11 -9.52
N ILE A 172 0.05 5.14 -9.74
CA ILE A 172 -0.90 4.66 -8.74
C ILE A 172 -0.64 3.18 -8.47
N TYR A 173 -0.69 2.81 -7.20
CA TYR A 173 -0.76 1.42 -6.76
C TYR A 173 -1.97 1.25 -5.85
N THR A 174 -2.71 0.19 -6.10
CA THR A 174 -3.92 -0.19 -5.37
C THR A 174 -3.63 -1.44 -4.52
N PRO A 175 -4.56 -1.85 -3.65
CA PRO A 175 -4.46 -3.13 -2.96
C PRO A 175 -4.26 -4.36 -3.87
N LYS A 176 -4.62 -4.28 -5.16
CA LYS A 176 -4.42 -5.39 -6.12
C LYS A 176 -3.00 -5.52 -6.64
N ASP A 177 -2.18 -4.49 -6.46
CA ASP A 177 -0.80 -4.46 -6.96
C ASP A 177 0.22 -5.03 -5.96
N PHE A 178 -0.21 -5.35 -4.74
CA PHE A 178 0.58 -5.95 -3.66
C PHE A 178 0.28 -7.44 -3.50
#